data_AF-A0A7W1EYD1-F1
#
_entry.id   AF-A0A7W1EYD1-F1
#
_cell.length_a   1.000
_cell.length_b   1.000
_cell.length_c   1.000
_cell.angle_alpha   90.00
_cell.angle_beta   90.00
_cell.angle_gamma   90.00
#
_symmetry.space_group_name_H-M   'P 1'
#
loop_
_entity.id
_entity.type
_entity.pdbx_description
1 polymer ?
#
loop_
_entity_poly.entity_id
_entity_poly.type
_entity_poly.pdbx_seq_one_letter_code
_entity_poly.pdbx_strand_id
1 'polypeptide(L)' 'MGELLFISNDFFKGWDGTFKAVPCKTDTYTWKINVNDPAGRAKEYIGYETLYK' A
#
# COMPACT_ATOMS: atom_id res chain seq x y z
N MET A 1 12.08 6.44 10.38
CA MET A 1 11.49 5.09 10.44
C MET A 1 10.08 5.20 9.89
N GLY A 2 9.68 4.31 8.96
CA GLY A 2 8.30 4.26 8.46
C GLY A 2 7.43 3.34 9.32
N GLU A 3 6.11 3.53 9.30
CA GLU A 3 5.14 2.64 9.96
C GLU A 3 4.30 1.94 8.89
N LEU A 4 4.07 0.63 9.05
CA LEU A 4 3.19 -0.13 8.17
C LEU A 4 1.73 0.24 8.50
N LEU A 5 1.08 0.94 7.58
CA LEU A 5 -0.32 1.37 7.77
C LEU A 5 -1.32 0.29 7.35
N PHE A 6 -1.00 -0.46 6.30
CA PHE A 6 -1.91 -1.42 5.70
C PHE A 6 -1.13 -2.53 4.96
N ILE A 7 -1.63 -3.76 5.04
CA ILE A 7 -1.17 -4.90 4.25
C ILE A 7 -2.35 -5.82 3.93
N SER A 8 -2.40 -6.33 2.71
CA SER A 8 -3.40 -7.29 2.25
C SER A 8 -2.80 -8.22 1.22
N ASN A 9 -3.26 -9.47 1.20
CA ASN A 9 -3.00 -10.42 0.11
C ASN A 9 -4.16 -10.46 -0.91
N ASP A 10 -5.27 -9.76 -0.62
CA ASP A 10 -6.38 -9.58 -1.55
C ASP A 10 -6.12 -8.35 -2.43
N PHE A 11 -5.98 -8.58 -3.73
CA PHE A 11 -5.69 -7.56 -4.74
C PHE A 11 -6.80 -6.50 -4.85
N PHE A 12 -8.05 -6.84 -4.53
CA PHE A 12 -9.17 -5.91 -4.59
C PHE A 12 -9.33 -5.09 -3.31
N LYS A 13 -8.54 -5.39 -2.27
CA LYS A 13 -8.58 -4.68 -1.00
C LYS A 13 -7.46 -3.63 -0.93
N GLY A 14 -7.83 -2.39 -1.18
CA GLY A 14 -6.96 -1.22 -1.02
C GLY A 14 -6.96 -0.65 0.40
N TRP A 15 -5.98 0.20 0.67
CA TRP A 15 -5.99 1.07 1.85
C TRP A 15 -6.97 2.23 1.64
N ASP A 16 -7.76 2.57 2.67
CA ASP A 16 -8.81 3.60 2.60
C ASP A 16 -8.36 4.98 3.09
N GLY A 17 -7.08 5.15 3.43
CA GLY A 17 -6.56 6.39 3.98
C GLY A 17 -6.70 6.51 5.51
N THR A 18 -7.13 5.45 6.21
CA THR A 18 -7.24 5.44 7.68
C THR A 18 -6.22 4.51 8.33
N PHE A 19 -5.75 4.85 9.51
CA PHE A 19 -4.89 3.99 10.32
C PHE A 19 -5.33 4.04 11.78
N LYS A 20 -5.54 2.87 12.39
CA LYS A 20 -6.09 2.76 13.76
C LYS A 20 -7.41 3.55 13.93
N ALA A 21 -8.29 3.49 12.92
CA ALA A 21 -9.56 4.23 12.84
C ALA A 21 -9.43 5.77 12.83
N VAL A 22 -8.22 6.30 12.61
CA VAL A 22 -7.96 7.74 12.50
C VAL A 22 -7.58 8.07 11.04
N PRO A 23 -8.14 9.15 10.45
CA PRO A 23 -7.70 9.63 9.14
C PRO A 23 -6.21 9.96 9.13
N CYS A 24 -5.50 9.46 8.14
CA CYS A 24 -4.10 9.81 7.95
C CYS A 24 -3.95 11.26 7.50
N LYS A 25 -2.74 11.80 7.69
CA LYS A 25 -2.42 13.18 7.34
C LYS A 25 -2.38 13.34 5.81
N THR A 26 -2.61 14.56 5.34
CA THR A 26 -2.33 14.93 3.96
C THR A 26 -0.81 14.92 3.78
N ASP A 27 -0.30 13.86 3.15
CA ASP A 27 1.12 13.63 2.96
C ASP A 27 1.34 12.59 1.83
N THR A 28 2.60 12.30 1.50
CA THR A 28 2.97 11.26 0.55
C THR A 28 3.22 9.92 1.25
N TYR A 29 2.52 8.90 0.78
CA TYR A 29 2.62 7.53 1.25
C TYR A 29 3.29 6.67 0.19
N THR A 30 4.12 5.72 0.63
CA THR A 30 4.77 4.74 -0.25
C THR A 30 4.00 3.43 -0.17
N TRP A 31 3.67 2.85 -1.32
CA TRP A 31 3.12 1.49 -1.39
C TRP A 31 4.10 0.55 -2.10
N LYS A 32 4.01 -0.73 -1.73
CA LYS A 32 4.80 -1.81 -2.33
C LYS A 32 3.90 -3.03 -2.55
N ILE A 33 3.92 -3.56 -3.76
CA ILE A 33 3.19 -4.77 -4.16
C ILE A 33 4.21 -5.81 -4.63
N ASN A 34 4.10 -7.02 -4.09
CA ASN A 34 4.88 -8.18 -4.56
C ASN A 34 3.91 -9.20 -5.16
N VAL A 35 4.13 -9.60 -6.40
CA VAL A 35 3.31 -10.61 -7.09
C VAL A 35 4.20 -11.70 -7.68
N ASN A 36 3.70 -12.94 -7.65
CA ASN A 36 4.31 -14.04 -8.38
C ASN A 36 3.46 -14.33 -9.60
N ASP A 37 4.07 -14.38 -10.78
CA ASP A 37 3.37 -14.85 -11.97
C ASP A 37 3.21 -16.38 -11.98
N PRO A 38 2.36 -16.96 -12.85
CA PRO A 38 2.19 -18.40 -12.95
C PRO A 38 3.46 -19.18 -13.31
N ALA A 39 4.48 -18.51 -13.84
CA ALA A 39 5.79 -19.09 -14.14
C ALA A 39 6.75 -19.03 -12.93
N GLY A 40 6.28 -18.58 -11.76
CA GLY A 40 7.06 -18.47 -10.53
C GLY A 40 7.99 -17.26 -10.48
N ARG A 41 7.85 -16.30 -11.39
CA ARG A 41 8.66 -15.07 -11.40
C ARG A 41 8.05 -14.05 -10.46
N ALA A 42 8.82 -13.64 -9.46
CA ALA A 42 8.48 -12.54 -8.58
C ALA A 42 8.62 -11.20 -9.32
N LYS A 43 7.64 -10.32 -9.15
CA LYS A 43 7.69 -8.92 -9.58
C LYS A 43 7.37 -8.04 -8.39
N GLU A 44 8.10 -6.94 -8.33
CA GLU A 44 7.95 -5.91 -7.33
C GLU A 44 7.51 -4.61 -8.00
N TYR A 45 6.52 -3.96 -7.40
CA TYR A 45 6.03 -2.65 -7.80
C TYR A 45 6.09 -1.73 -6.59
N ILE A 46 6.72 -0.57 -6.77
CA ILE A 46 6.80 0.47 -5.74
C ILE A 46 6.24 1.75 -6.35
N GLY A 47 5.40 2.42 -5.58
CA GLY A 47 4.83 3.71 -5.97
C GLY A 47 4.69 4.64 -4.78
N TYR A 48 4.42 5.90 -5.10
CA TYR A 48 4.21 6.96 -4.15
C TYR A 48 2.88 7.63 -4.48
N GLU A 49 2.03 7.79 -3.49
CA GLU A 49 0.73 8.44 -3.64
C GLU A 49 0.59 9.54 -2.60
N THR A 50 0.19 10.72 -3.05
CA THR A 50 -0.14 11.82 -2.15
C THR A 50 -1.61 11.71 -1.76
N LEU A 51 -1.87 11.61 -0.46
CA LEU A 51 -3.21 11.63 0.09
C LEU A 51 -3.67 13.10 0.18
N TYR A 52 -4.59 13.51 -0.70
CA TYR A 52 -5.25 14.82 -0.61
C TYR A 52 -6.55 14.70 0.18
N LYS A 53 -6.91 15.74 0.93
CA LYS A 53 -8.16 15.80 1.71
C LYS A 53 -9.02 16.96 1.25
#